data_AF-A0A519KZC5-F1
#
_entry.id   AF-A0A519KZC5-F1
#
_cell.length_a   1.000
_cell.length_b   1.000
_cell.length_c   1.000
_cell.angle_alpha   90.00
_cell.angle_beta   90.00
_cell.angle_gamma   90.00
#
_symmetry.space_group_name_H-M   'P 1'
#
loop_
_entity.id
_entity.type
_entity.pdbx_description
1 polymer ?
#
loop_
_entity_poly.entity_id
_entity_poly.type
_entity_poly.pdbx_seq_one_letter_code
_entity_poly.pdbx_strand_id
1 'polypeptide(L)' 'WGDPSDLGGAAVFLASDASAYVHGTVLAVDGGWLAR' A
#
# COMPACT_ATOMS: atom_id res chain seq x y z
N TRP A 1 -2.72 11.31 -11.15
CA TRP A 1 -1.62 10.36 -11.34
C TRP A 1 -0.81 10.33 -10.06
N GLY A 2 -0.34 9.17 -9.63
CA GLY A 2 0.48 9.06 -8.43
C GLY A 2 1.91 9.54 -8.66
N ASP A 3 2.56 9.94 -7.57
CA ASP A 3 3.98 10.25 -7.48
C ASP A 3 4.73 9.04 -6.87
N PRO A 4 6.01 8.79 -7.22
CA PRO A 4 6.78 7.71 -6.60
C PRO A 4 6.82 7.78 -5.06
N SER A 5 6.74 8.97 -4.47
CA SER A 5 6.71 9.16 -3.02
C SER A 5 5.45 8.58 -2.34
N ASP A 6 4.35 8.42 -3.08
CA ASP A 6 3.09 7.85 -2.56
C ASP A 6 3.23 6.37 -2.15
N LEU A 7 4.18 5.64 -2.76
CA LEU A 7 4.42 4.22 -2.46
C LEU A 7 5.28 3.99 -1.21
N GLY A 8 6.06 4.99 -0.78
CA GLY A 8 7.07 4.83 0.26
C GLY A 8 6.48 4.33 1.59
N GLY A 9 5.37 4.95 2.03
CA GLY A 9 4.68 4.54 3.25
C GLY A 9 4.10 3.13 3.17
N ALA A 10 3.48 2.78 2.03
CA ALA A 10 2.93 1.44 1.80
C ALA A 10 4.02 0.36 1.77
N ALA A 11 5.16 0.65 1.13
CA ALA A 11 6.31 -0.25 1.10
C ALA A 11 6.91 -0.48 2.49
N VAL A 12 7.11 0.59 3.26
CA VAL A 12 7.60 0.49 4.65
C VAL A 12 6.62 -0.28 5.52
N PHE A 13 5.31 -0.01 5.41
CA PHE A 13 4.27 -0.73 6.14
C PHE A 13 4.36 -2.24 5.87
N LEU A 14 4.34 -2.65 4.59
CA LEU A 14 4.36 -4.05 4.18
C LEU A 14 5.69 -4.78 4.49
N ALA A 15 6.78 -4.04 4.62
CA ALA A 15 8.10 -4.58 5.00
C ALA A 15 8.34 -4.61 6.52
N SER A 16 7.39 -4.14 7.33
CA SER A 16 7.56 -3.98 8.78
C SER A 16 6.69 -4.95 9.59
N ASP A 17 6.99 -5.05 10.89
CA ASP A 17 6.17 -5.80 11.84
C ASP A 17 4.73 -5.25 11.96
N ALA A 18 4.47 -4.01 11.52
CA ALA A 18 3.13 -3.43 11.52
C ALA A 18 2.14 -4.20 10.62
N SER A 19 2.66 -4.97 9.64
CA SER A 19 1.86 -5.83 8.77
C SER A 19 2.00 -7.32 9.10
N ALA A 20 2.46 -7.70 10.30
CA ALA A 20 2.77 -9.09 10.65
C ALA A 20 1.58 -10.06 10.50
N TYR A 21 0.34 -9.56 10.55
CA TYR A 21 -0.88 -10.35 10.37
C TYR A 21 -1.60 -10.09 9.03
N VAL A 22 -0.98 -9.35 8.13
CA VAL A 22 -1.52 -9.01 6.80
C VAL A 22 -0.81 -9.88 5.76
N HIS A 23 -1.49 -10.92 5.27
CA HIS A 23 -0.93 -11.87 4.30
C HIS A 23 -1.89 -12.13 3.14
N GLY A 24 -1.34 -12.47 1.98
CA GLY A 24 -2.12 -12.89 0.80
C GLY A 24 -3.05 -11.82 0.21
N THR A 25 -2.80 -10.54 0.51
CA THR A 25 -3.63 -9.42 0.06
C THR A 25 -2.85 -8.43 -0.79
N VAL A 26 -3.57 -7.65 -1.61
CA VAL A 26 -3.03 -6.57 -2.44
C VAL A 26 -3.50 -5.23 -1.86
N LEU A 27 -2.54 -4.39 -1.48
CA LEU A 27 -2.82 -3.02 -1.03
C LEU A 27 -2.83 -2.07 -2.24
N ALA A 28 -4.00 -1.57 -2.60
CA ALA A 28 -4.13 -0.57 -3.66
C ALA A 28 -3.71 0.82 -3.15
N VAL A 29 -2.78 1.46 -3.88
CA VAL A 29 -2.33 2.85 -3.67
C VAL A 29 -2.64 3.62 -4.95
N ASP A 30 -3.91 3.89 -5.19
CA ASP A 30 -4.43 4.29 -6.51
C ASP A 30 -5.28 5.58 -6.50
N GLY A 31 -5.36 6.27 -5.35
CA GLY A 31 -6.18 7.47 -5.19
C GLY A 31 -7.69 7.20 -5.26
N GLY A 32 -8.13 5.96 -5.00
CA GLY A 32 -9.54 5.56 -5.05
C GLY A 32 -10.03 5.14 -6.44
N TRP A 33 -9.11 4.87 -7.38
CA TRP A 33 -9.45 4.45 -8.74
C TRP A 33 -10.32 3.19 -8.78
N LEU A 34 -9.97 2.18 -7.98
CA LEU A 34 -10.73 0.92 -7.89
C LEU A 34 -12.02 1.04 -7.07
N ALA A 35 -12.24 2.15 -6.37
CA ALA A 35 -13.45 2.36 -5.56
C ALA A 35 -14.64 2.91 -6.37
N ARG A 36 -14.44 3.17 -7.67
CA ARG A 36 -15.45 3.64 -8.63
C ARG A 36 -16.31 2.49 -9.18
#